data_AF-A0A2D7XFB6-F1
#
_entry.id   AF-A0A2D7XFB6-F1
#
_cell.length_a   1.000
_cell.length_b   1.000
_cell.length_c   1.000
_cell.angle_alpha   90.00
_cell.angle_beta   90.00
_cell.angle_gamma   90.00
#
_symmetry.space_group_name_H-M   'P 1'
#
loop_
_entity.id
_entity.type
_entity.pdbx_description
1 polymer ?
#
loop_
_entity_poly.entity_id
_entity_poly.type
_entity_poly.pdbx_seq_one_letter_code
_entity_poly.pdbx_strand_id
1 'polypeptide(L)'
;MKYNAFKKLDKVEDVVRQQLKDNIVCRDNTTYLHYLILKDYYKATSDKGKQCDTEAFLSDLYDLLHYAPNAETIQRARRKVQNKYKEYQPKKAVKELREKLMDDYSDYAVAD
;
A
#
# COMPACT_ATOMS: atom_id res chain seq x y z
N MET A 1 0.31 15.35 -14.06
CA MET A 1 1.28 14.29 -14.46
C MET A 1 1.47 13.26 -13.33
N LYS A 2 0.60 12.24 -13.24
CA LYS A 2 0.70 11.15 -12.23
C LYS A 2 1.71 10.04 -12.61
N TYR A 3 2.03 9.91 -13.91
CA TYR A 3 2.98 8.92 -14.47
C TYR A 3 4.37 8.95 -13.82
N ASN A 4 4.90 10.15 -13.57
CA ASN A 4 6.25 10.30 -13.01
C ASN A 4 6.31 9.91 -11.51
N ALA A 5 5.19 9.55 -10.88
CA ALA A 5 5.09 9.20 -9.47
C ALA A 5 5.48 7.76 -9.13
N PHE A 6 5.42 6.85 -10.09
CA PHE A 6 5.69 5.44 -9.79
C PHE A 6 7.10 4.99 -10.19
N LYS A 7 7.84 5.80 -10.96
CA LYS A 7 9.25 5.53 -11.34
C LYS A 7 10.28 5.89 -10.26
N LYS A 8 9.88 6.58 -9.18
CA LYS A 8 10.78 7.02 -8.10
C LYS A 8 10.18 6.68 -6.73
N LEU A 9 10.95 6.02 -5.87
CA LEU A 9 10.53 5.60 -4.52
C LEU A 9 9.93 6.75 -3.69
N ASP A 10 10.47 7.97 -3.79
CA ASP A 10 9.97 9.15 -3.05
C ASP A 10 8.52 9.50 -3.37
N LYS A 11 8.02 9.12 -4.54
CA LYS A 11 6.66 9.43 -4.96
C LYS A 11 5.68 8.30 -4.68
N VAL A 12 6.16 7.11 -4.31
CA VAL A 12 5.31 6.03 -3.76
C VAL A 12 4.75 6.46 -2.40
N GLU A 13 5.54 7.15 -1.57
CA GLU A 13 5.06 7.69 -0.29
C GLU A 13 3.93 8.72 -0.47
N ASP A 14 4.00 9.56 -1.51
CA ASP A 14 2.94 10.52 -1.82
C ASP A 14 1.64 9.84 -2.26
N VAL A 15 1.73 8.81 -3.11
CA VAL A 15 0.56 8.02 -3.52
C VAL A 15 -0.04 7.28 -2.34
N VAL A 16 0.79 6.65 -1.52
CA VAL A 16 0.35 5.98 -0.29
C VAL A 16 -0.34 6.98 0.63
N ARG A 17 0.24 8.17 0.85
CA ARG A 17 -0.38 9.22 1.68
C ARG A 17 -1.75 9.63 1.15
N GLN A 18 -1.88 9.84 -0.16
CA GLN A 18 -3.16 10.17 -0.77
C GLN A 18 -4.19 9.05 -0.52
N GLN A 19 -3.81 7.80 -0.70
CA GLN A 19 -4.69 6.66 -0.45
C GLN A 19 -5.07 6.50 1.04
N LEU A 20 -4.17 6.79 1.98
CA LEU A 20 -4.48 6.79 3.41
C LEU A 20 -5.43 7.93 3.84
N LYS A 21 -5.41 9.03 3.10
CA LYS A 21 -6.31 10.16 3.27
C LYS A 21 -7.71 9.83 2.72
N ASP A 22 -7.77 9.33 1.50
CA ASP A 22 -9.02 9.09 0.79
C ASP A 22 -9.73 7.81 1.27
N ASN A 23 -8.98 6.80 1.71
CA ASN A 23 -9.48 5.50 2.12
C ASN A 23 -9.00 5.13 3.54
N ILE A 24 -9.83 5.42 4.56
CA ILE A 24 -9.48 5.16 5.97
C ILE A 24 -9.12 3.69 6.25
N VAL A 25 -9.73 2.76 5.51
CA VAL A 25 -9.49 1.30 5.64
C VAL A 25 -8.04 0.93 5.30
N CYS A 26 -7.37 1.69 4.43
CA CYS A 26 -5.98 1.44 4.03
C CYS A 26 -4.96 1.69 5.16
N ARG A 27 -5.35 2.44 6.20
CA ARG A 27 -4.51 2.67 7.38
C ARG A 27 -4.18 1.36 8.09
N ASP A 28 -5.13 0.43 8.09
CA ASP A 28 -5.02 -0.87 8.73
C ASP A 28 -4.73 -1.99 7.70
N ASN A 29 -5.29 -1.92 6.49
CA ASN A 29 -5.22 -2.99 5.50
C ASN A 29 -4.20 -2.73 4.36
N THR A 30 -3.05 -3.39 4.42
CA THR A 30 -1.98 -3.26 3.39
C THR A 30 -2.41 -3.86 2.05
N THR A 31 -3.13 -4.98 2.06
CA THR A 31 -3.55 -5.68 0.85
C THR A 31 -4.51 -4.82 0.05
N TYR A 32 -5.48 -4.22 0.73
CA TYR A 32 -6.43 -3.30 0.09
C TYR A 32 -5.74 -2.03 -0.41
N LEU A 33 -4.81 -1.47 0.36
CA LEU A 33 -3.97 -0.36 -0.09
C LEU A 33 -3.16 -0.71 -1.35
N HIS A 34 -2.55 -1.90 -1.39
CA HIS A 34 -1.79 -2.36 -2.54
C HIS A 34 -2.68 -2.51 -3.77
N TYR A 35 -3.86 -3.12 -3.62
CA TYR A 35 -4.85 -3.22 -4.70
C TYR A 35 -5.24 -1.85 -5.27
N LEU A 36 -5.54 -0.86 -4.44
CA LEU A 36 -5.90 0.48 -4.91
C LEU A 36 -4.75 1.17 -5.65
N ILE A 37 -3.53 0.99 -5.16
CA ILE A 37 -2.33 1.53 -5.82
C ILE A 37 -2.09 0.85 -7.18
N LEU A 38 -2.27 -0.47 -7.28
CA LEU A 38 -2.19 -1.19 -8.56
C LEU A 38 -3.25 -0.70 -9.54
N LYS A 39 -4.48 -0.49 -9.07
CA LYS A 39 -5.57 0.03 -9.89
C LYS A 39 -5.29 1.43 -10.40
N ASP A 40 -4.80 2.32 -9.54
CA ASP A 40 -4.39 3.67 -9.91
C ASP A 40 -3.23 3.66 -10.91
N TYR A 41 -2.27 2.76 -10.72
CA TYR A 41 -1.16 2.57 -11.64
C TYR A 41 -1.66 2.13 -13.01
N TYR A 42 -2.51 1.09 -13.07
CA TYR A 42 -3.07 0.58 -14.31
C TYR A 42 -3.85 1.64 -15.10
N LYS A 43 -4.69 2.43 -14.41
CA LYS A 43 -5.42 3.56 -15.02
C LYS A 43 -4.49 4.63 -15.58
N ALA A 44 -3.31 4.80 -15.00
CA ALA A 44 -2.34 5.80 -15.42
C ALA A 44 -1.43 5.32 -16.56
N THR A 45 -1.25 4.01 -16.73
CA THR A 45 -0.29 3.42 -17.67
C THR A 45 -0.91 2.69 -18.86
N SER A 46 -2.15 2.21 -18.75
CA SER A 46 -2.83 1.46 -19.81
C SER A 46 -3.80 2.34 -20.59
N ASP A 47 -3.63 2.41 -21.92
CA ASP A 47 -4.61 3.04 -22.81
C ASP A 47 -5.96 2.29 -22.82
N LYS A 48 -5.95 0.98 -22.50
CA LYS A 48 -7.14 0.13 -22.34
C LYS A 48 -7.88 0.39 -21.02
N GLY A 49 -7.20 0.98 -20.02
CA GLY A 49 -7.75 1.32 -18.71
C GLY A 49 -8.83 2.41 -18.73
N LYS A 50 -9.06 3.08 -19.87
CA LYS A 50 -10.10 4.09 -20.02
C LYS A 50 -11.50 3.54 -20.30
N GLN A 51 -11.62 2.26 -20.70
CA GLN A 51 -12.89 1.73 -21.24
C GLN A 51 -13.40 0.42 -20.63
N CYS A 52 -12.65 -0.33 -19.80
CA CYS A 52 -13.22 -1.48 -19.09
C CYS A 52 -12.40 -1.87 -17.85
N ASP A 53 -12.97 -1.71 -16.66
CA ASP A 53 -12.19 -1.35 -15.46
C ASP A 53 -11.85 -2.51 -14.49
N THR A 54 -12.33 -3.74 -14.75
CA THR A 54 -12.12 -4.90 -13.84
C THR A 54 -11.55 -6.14 -14.53
N GLU A 55 -12.15 -6.65 -15.61
CA GLU A 55 -11.65 -7.87 -16.28
C GLU A 55 -10.30 -7.66 -16.98
N ALA A 56 -10.12 -6.53 -17.67
CA ALA A 56 -8.83 -6.18 -18.27
C ALA A 56 -7.75 -5.95 -17.21
N PHE A 57 -8.11 -5.33 -16.09
CA PHE A 57 -7.21 -5.16 -14.94
C PHE A 57 -6.75 -6.50 -14.36
N LEU A 58 -7.66 -7.47 -14.21
CA LEU A 58 -7.34 -8.79 -13.70
C LEU A 58 -6.49 -9.61 -14.68
N SER A 59 -6.76 -9.49 -15.99
CA SER A 59 -5.96 -10.13 -17.03
C SER A 59 -4.52 -9.61 -17.06
N ASP A 60 -4.35 -8.30 -16.90
CA ASP A 60 -3.03 -7.65 -16.96
C ASP A 60 -2.31 -7.63 -15.58
N LEU A 61 -2.90 -8.28 -14.56
CA LEU A 61 -2.41 -8.23 -13.18
C LEU A 61 -1.00 -8.82 -13.03
N TYR A 62 -0.68 -9.85 -13.82
CA TYR A 62 0.63 -10.49 -13.79
C TYR A 62 1.75 -9.51 -14.20
N ASP A 63 1.55 -8.79 -15.30
CA ASP A 63 2.48 -7.78 -15.77
C ASP A 63 2.53 -6.59 -14.80
N LEU A 64 1.37 -6.17 -14.30
CA LEU A 64 1.27 -5.11 -13.29
C LEU A 64 2.09 -5.40 -12.03
N LEU A 65 2.05 -6.63 -11.52
CA LEU A 65 2.81 -7.02 -10.32
C LEU A 65 4.33 -6.97 -10.54
N HIS A 66 4.80 -7.12 -11.78
CA HIS A 66 6.22 -7.01 -12.13
C HIS A 66 6.70 -5.55 -12.26
N TYR A 67 5.85 -4.64 -12.73
CA TYR A 67 6.23 -3.23 -12.98
C TYR A 67 5.83 -2.26 -11.87
N ALA A 68 4.83 -2.60 -11.06
CA ALA A 68 4.36 -1.77 -9.96
C ALA A 68 5.15 -2.05 -8.66
N PRO A 69 5.10 -1.13 -7.69
CA PRO A 69 5.69 -1.37 -6.37
C PRO A 69 5.09 -2.62 -5.72
N ASN A 70 5.96 -3.51 -5.24
CA ASN A 70 5.53 -4.71 -4.52
C ASN A 70 4.90 -4.38 -3.16
N ALA A 71 4.21 -5.37 -2.58
CA ALA A 71 3.46 -5.22 -1.33
C ALA A 71 4.36 -4.75 -0.17
N GLU A 72 5.60 -5.24 -0.09
CA GLU A 72 6.55 -4.84 0.95
C GLU A 72 6.94 -3.37 0.84
N THR A 73 7.18 -2.87 -0.37
CA THR A 73 7.53 -1.47 -0.63
C THR A 73 6.39 -0.56 -0.17
N ILE A 74 5.14 -0.93 -0.50
CA ILE A 74 3.94 -0.20 -0.07
C ILE A 74 3.77 -0.28 1.45
N GLN A 75 4.03 -1.44 2.06
CA GLN A 75 3.97 -1.59 3.51
C GLN A 75 5.01 -0.69 4.22
N ARG A 76 6.24 -0.63 3.71
CA ARG A 76 7.30 0.24 4.24
C ARG A 76 6.95 1.71 4.07
N ALA A 77 6.49 2.11 2.89
CA ALA A 77 6.02 3.48 2.62
C ALA A 77 4.86 3.87 3.54
N ARG A 78 3.88 2.98 3.75
CA ARG A 78 2.78 3.21 4.70
C ARG A 78 3.30 3.46 6.11
N ARG A 79 4.21 2.63 6.61
CA ARG A 79 4.80 2.82 7.96
C ARG A 79 5.51 4.18 8.08
N LYS A 80 6.30 4.56 7.07
CA LYS A 80 6.97 5.87 7.05
C LYS A 80 5.98 7.04 7.09
N VAL A 81 4.95 7.00 6.26
CA VAL A 81 3.91 8.04 6.22
C VAL A 81 3.17 8.12 7.55
N GLN A 82 2.81 6.99 8.15
CA GLN A 82 2.13 6.94 9.45
C GLN A 82 3.02 7.42 10.59
N ASN A 83 4.32 7.11 10.57
CA ASN A 83 5.28 7.62 11.56
C ASN A 83 5.48 9.13 11.44
N LYS A 84 5.47 9.67 10.21
CA LYS A 84 5.60 11.11 9.95
C LYS A 84 4.31 11.88 10.28
N TYR A 85 3.15 11.32 9.99
CA TYR A 85 1.85 11.98 10.13
C TYR A 85 0.92 11.15 11.01
N LYS A 86 0.73 11.60 12.26
CA LYS A 86 -0.08 10.90 13.27
C LYS A 86 -1.55 10.71 12.86
N GLU A 87 -2.08 11.58 12.01
CA GLU A 87 -3.46 11.52 11.51
C GLU A 87 -3.78 10.28 10.65
N TYR A 88 -2.78 9.63 10.05
CA TYR A 88 -2.95 8.40 9.28
C TYR A 88 -2.67 7.12 10.07
N GLN A 89 -2.43 7.23 11.38
CA GLN A 89 -2.18 6.08 12.24
C GLN A 89 -3.36 5.08 12.18
N PRO A 90 -3.06 3.78 12.32
CA PRO A 90 -4.06 2.73 12.43
C PRO A 90 -4.99 2.97 13.63
N LYS A 91 -6.17 2.34 13.61
CA LYS A 91 -7.10 2.39 14.75
C LYS A 91 -6.42 1.81 16.00
N LYS A 92 -6.78 2.34 17.18
CA LYS A 92 -6.21 1.91 18.47
C LYS A 92 -6.25 0.38 18.65
N ALA A 93 -7.38 -0.25 18.35
CA ALA A 93 -7.54 -1.71 18.47
C ALA A 93 -6.59 -2.50 17.56
N VAL A 94 -6.34 -2.03 16.33
CA VAL A 94 -5.41 -2.68 15.39
C VAL A 94 -3.96 -2.46 15.82
N LYS A 95 -3.66 -1.29 16.38
CA LYS A 95 -2.35 -0.98 16.98
C LYS A 95 -2.06 -1.88 18.17
N GLU A 96 -3.01 -2.00 19.11
CA GLU A 96 -2.89 -2.88 20.28
C GLU A 96 -2.74 -4.35 19.89
N LEU A 97 -3.52 -4.83 18.92
CA LEU A 97 -3.38 -6.20 18.39
C LEU A 97 -1.97 -6.43 17.81
N ARG A 98 -1.43 -5.44 17.10
CA ARG A 98 -0.10 -5.54 16.50
C ARG A 98 1.01 -5.54 17.55
N GLU A 99 0.89 -4.71 18.58
CA GLU A 99 1.83 -4.67 19.71
C GLU A 99 1.85 -6.02 20.43
N LYS A 100 0.68 -6.59 20.76
CA LYS A 100 0.57 -7.94 21.34
C LYS A 100 1.25 -9.02 20.49
N LEU A 101 0.97 -9.04 19.19
CA LEU A 101 1.61 -10.00 18.28
C LEU A 101 3.13 -9.79 18.20
N MET A 102 3.62 -8.54 18.27
CA MET A 102 5.07 -8.27 18.28
C MET A 102 5.73 -8.72 19.57
N ASP A 103 5.06 -8.55 20.72
CA ASP A 103 5.53 -9.08 22.00
C ASP A 103 5.61 -10.61 21.94
N ASP A 104 4.57 -11.28 21.41
CA ASP A 104 4.56 -12.75 21.21
C ASP A 104 5.75 -13.22 20.35
N TYR A 105 6.09 -12.49 19.28
CA TYR A 105 7.26 -12.82 18.44
C TYR A 105 8.60 -12.52 19.13
N SER A 106 8.65 -11.51 20.01
CA SER A 106 9.87 -11.18 20.74
C SER A 106 10.25 -12.26 21.75
N ASP A 107 9.26 -12.94 22.33
CA ASP A 107 9.46 -14.07 23.23
C ASP A 107 10.10 -15.28 22.52
N TYR A 108 9.81 -15.48 21.23
CA TYR A 108 10.47 -16.51 20.41
C TYR A 108 11.92 -16.15 20.01
N ALA A 109 12.31 -14.87 20.08
CA ALA A 109 13.65 -14.42 19.72
C ALA A 109 14.66 -14.48 20.90
N VAL A 110 14.17 -14.72 22.12
CA VAL A 110 15.00 -14.84 23.35
C VAL A 110 15.22 -16.31 23.76
N ALA A 111 14.71 -17.26 22.98
CA ALA A 111 15.01 -18.68 23.15
C ALA A 111 16.31 -19.05 22.40
N ASP A 112 17.45 -18.55 22.89
CA ASP A 112 18.79 -19.10 22.64
C ASP A 112 19.72 -18.81 23.84
#